data_AF-A0A7V2Y6W1-F1
#
_entry.id   AF-A0A7V2Y6W1-F1
#
_cell.length_a   1.000
_cell.length_b   1.000
_cell.length_c   1.000
_cell.angle_alpha   90.00
_cell.angle_beta   90.00
_cell.angle_gamma   90.00
#
_symmetry.space_group_name_H-M   'P 1'
#
loop_
_entity.id
_entity.type
_entity.pdbx_description
1 polymer ?
#
loop_
_entity_poly.entity_id
_entity_poly.type
_entity_poly.pdbx_seq_one_letter_code
_entity_poly.pdbx_strand_id
1 'polypeptide(L)'
;MLFRLFSFARLLAGQKEIVHTALCKGHGGQEAHMRRDEAKGPFSTLETTRFGAIEIDPESVITFTQPIIGFNDLRRFVFLPGPAGSMVKWLQSAERGDTAFIVLDPRMIYPGYELDLRPEEMAELAIGNVSELDVYSLVVVPEDHSQVRANLKAPILVNPVQRLGKQTILERRDYPIQYFLLRPQASEETGEVAHARADA
;
A
#
# COMPACT_ATOMS: atom_id res chain seq x y z
N MET A 1 -15.10 3.81 -11.67
CA MET A 1 -14.28 3.03 -10.72
C MET A 1 -14.23 1.54 -11.05
N LEU A 2 -15.39 0.89 -11.26
CA LEU A 2 -15.52 -0.56 -11.55
C LEU A 2 -14.76 -1.07 -12.80
N PHE A 3 -14.72 -0.28 -13.89
CA PHE A 3 -14.03 -0.67 -15.13
C PHE A 3 -12.49 -0.76 -15.00
N ARG A 4 -11.87 -0.02 -14.07
CA ARG A 4 -10.43 -0.11 -13.81
C ARG A 4 -10.06 -1.31 -12.92
N LEU A 5 -11.00 -1.80 -12.12
CA LEU A 5 -10.82 -2.96 -11.25
C LEU A 5 -11.06 -4.32 -11.94
N PHE A 6 -11.77 -4.34 -13.07
CA PHE A 6 -11.97 -5.57 -13.86
C PHE A 6 -10.75 -5.92 -14.72
N SER A 7 -10.07 -4.94 -15.31
CA SER A 7 -8.74 -5.16 -15.91
C SER A 7 -7.69 -5.58 -14.88
N PHE A 8 -7.86 -5.17 -13.62
CA PHE A 8 -6.93 -5.39 -12.50
C PHE A 8 -6.78 -6.88 -12.11
N ALA A 9 -7.86 -7.65 -12.00
CA ALA A 9 -7.75 -9.06 -11.65
C ALA A 9 -7.16 -9.92 -12.79
N ARG A 10 -7.44 -9.54 -14.04
CA ARG A 10 -6.85 -10.18 -15.23
C ARG A 10 -5.37 -9.83 -15.42
N LEU A 11 -4.97 -8.63 -15.01
CA LEU A 11 -3.58 -8.15 -15.07
C LEU A 11 -2.71 -8.79 -13.98
N LEU A 12 -3.25 -9.09 -12.79
CA LEU A 12 -2.54 -9.84 -11.75
C LEU A 12 -2.32 -11.32 -12.12
N ALA A 13 -3.23 -11.92 -12.90
CA ALA A 13 -3.10 -13.30 -13.38
C ALA A 13 -2.07 -13.49 -14.52
N GLY A 14 -1.54 -12.40 -15.11
CA GLY A 14 -0.72 -12.43 -16.32
C GLY A 14 0.73 -11.94 -16.18
N GLN A 15 1.25 -11.71 -14.98
CA GLN A 15 2.53 -10.99 -14.79
C GLN A 15 3.75 -11.93 -14.86
N LYS A 16 4.26 -12.15 -16.07
CA LYS A 16 5.66 -12.54 -16.32
C LYS A 16 6.51 -11.43 -16.96
N GLU A 17 5.88 -10.35 -17.38
CA GLU A 17 6.55 -9.21 -18.01
C GLU A 17 5.98 -7.93 -17.37
N ILE A 18 6.75 -6.83 -17.39
CA ILE A 18 6.43 -5.50 -16.86
C ILE A 18 7.02 -5.24 -15.45
N VAL A 19 8.35 -5.16 -15.37
CA VAL A 19 9.00 -4.36 -14.30
C VAL A 19 10.30 -3.67 -14.76
N HIS A 20 10.74 -3.88 -16.00
CA HIS A 20 12.08 -3.49 -16.43
C HIS A 20 12.24 -1.98 -16.77
N THR A 21 11.27 -1.11 -16.46
CA THR A 21 11.31 0.28 -16.96
C THR A 21 10.99 1.35 -15.92
N ALA A 22 10.65 1.01 -14.67
CA ALA A 22 10.21 2.01 -13.70
C ALA A 22 11.30 2.54 -12.74
N LEU A 23 12.51 1.98 -12.72
CA LEU A 23 13.56 2.39 -11.76
C LEU A 23 14.52 3.50 -12.24
N CYS A 24 14.45 3.92 -13.51
CA CYS A 24 15.43 4.88 -14.05
C CYS A 24 14.75 6.09 -14.71
N LYS A 25 14.28 7.08 -13.94
CA LYS A 25 14.16 8.47 -14.43
C LYS A 25 14.54 9.47 -13.34
N GLY A 26 15.84 9.68 -13.17
CA GLY A 26 16.40 10.91 -12.60
C GLY A 26 16.36 12.04 -13.65
N HIS A 27 16.04 13.26 -13.21
CA HIS A 27 16.13 14.47 -14.03
C HIS A 27 17.60 14.81 -14.34
N GLY A 28 17.88 15.15 -15.59
CA GLY A 28 19.22 15.29 -16.15
C GLY A 28 19.94 16.61 -15.91
N GLY A 29 21.25 16.58 -16.20
CA GLY A 29 22.09 17.75 -16.39
C GLY A 29 23.58 17.41 -16.52
N GLN A 30 24.08 17.51 -17.75
CA GLN A 30 25.49 17.62 -18.21
C GLN A 30 26.29 16.33 -18.50
N GLU A 31 26.69 16.26 -19.78
CA GLU A 31 27.63 15.33 -20.39
C GLU A 31 29.04 15.55 -19.84
N ALA A 32 29.67 14.49 -19.34
CA ALA A 32 31.10 14.44 -19.10
C ALA A 32 31.68 13.10 -19.56
N HIS A 33 32.85 13.23 -20.16
CA HIS A 33 33.62 12.28 -20.93
C HIS A 33 34.03 11.03 -20.13
N MET A 34 33.94 9.88 -20.80
CA MET A 34 34.22 8.52 -20.36
C MET A 34 35.56 8.34 -19.60
N ARG A 35 35.51 7.74 -18.40
CA ARG A 35 36.53 6.82 -17.86
C ARG A 35 35.82 5.69 -17.08
N ARG A 36 36.41 4.50 -17.17
CA ARG A 36 35.97 3.22 -16.60
C ARG A 36 35.94 3.23 -15.07
N ASP A 37 35.16 2.27 -14.57
CA ASP A 37 35.19 1.62 -13.25
C ASP A 37 34.16 2.11 -12.19
N GLU A 38 33.25 1.19 -11.87
CA GLU A 38 32.47 1.05 -10.63
C GLU A 38 31.56 2.19 -10.17
N ALA A 39 30.34 2.23 -10.69
CA ALA A 39 29.20 2.88 -10.03
C ALA A 39 28.19 1.84 -9.53
N LYS A 40 28.63 0.82 -8.80
CA LYS A 40 27.71 0.05 -7.94
C LYS A 40 27.64 0.79 -6.60
N GLY A 41 26.70 1.74 -6.51
CA GLY A 41 26.24 2.23 -5.21
C GLY A 41 25.68 1.09 -4.36
N PRO A 42 25.24 1.33 -3.10
CA PRO A 42 24.91 0.27 -2.14
C PRO A 42 23.60 -0.48 -2.44
N PHE A 43 23.20 -0.59 -3.71
CA PHE A 43 22.03 -1.35 -4.13
C PHE A 43 22.28 -2.85 -3.90
N SER A 44 21.33 -3.51 -3.24
CA SER A 44 21.33 -4.97 -3.11
C SER A 44 20.39 -5.56 -4.14
N THR A 45 20.82 -6.62 -4.85
CA THR A 45 19.97 -7.33 -5.80
C THR A 45 19.20 -8.43 -5.07
N LEU A 46 17.88 -8.50 -5.28
CA LEU A 46 17.02 -9.55 -4.73
C LEU A 46 16.29 -10.26 -5.86
N GLU A 47 16.42 -11.59 -5.94
CA GLU A 47 15.60 -12.42 -6.82
C GLU A 47 14.19 -12.51 -6.27
N THR A 48 13.19 -12.15 -7.07
CA THR A 48 11.77 -12.21 -6.68
C THR A 48 10.96 -13.11 -7.60
N THR A 49 9.94 -13.72 -7.03
CA THR A 49 9.05 -14.63 -7.77
C THR A 49 8.18 -13.93 -8.83
N ARG A 50 7.90 -12.63 -8.63
CA ARG A 50 6.95 -11.85 -9.46
C ARG A 50 7.63 -10.83 -10.36
N PHE A 51 8.80 -10.34 -9.97
CA PHE A 51 9.45 -9.21 -10.62
C PHE A 51 10.83 -9.56 -11.19
N GLY A 52 11.26 -10.81 -11.04
CA GLY A 52 12.64 -11.21 -11.33
C GLY A 52 13.62 -10.56 -10.36
N ALA A 53 14.86 -10.39 -10.80
CA ALA A 53 15.86 -9.64 -10.06
C ALA A 53 15.48 -8.17 -9.96
N ILE A 54 15.32 -7.67 -8.73
CA ILE A 54 15.11 -6.24 -8.46
C ILE A 54 16.34 -5.66 -7.77
N GLU A 55 16.64 -4.40 -8.07
CA GLU A 55 17.60 -3.61 -7.30
C GLU A 55 16.87 -2.91 -6.16
N ILE A 56 17.36 -3.12 -4.95
CA ILE A 56 16.84 -2.52 -3.72
C ILE A 56 17.78 -1.38 -3.33
N ASP A 57 17.27 -0.16 -3.42
CA ASP A 57 17.88 1.01 -2.82
C ASP A 57 17.73 0.95 -1.29
N PRO A 58 18.81 0.87 -0.51
CA PRO A 58 18.75 0.90 0.94
C PRO A 58 18.00 2.12 1.49
N GLU A 59 18.07 3.26 0.80
CA GLU A 59 17.39 4.49 1.19
C GLU A 59 15.88 4.45 0.91
N SER A 60 15.39 3.46 0.17
CA SER A 60 13.95 3.23 -0.06
C SER A 60 13.34 2.20 0.90
N VAL A 61 14.18 1.49 1.67
CA VAL A 61 13.73 0.40 2.54
C VAL A 61 12.98 0.96 3.74
N ILE A 62 11.74 0.49 3.91
CA ILE A 62 10.90 0.74 5.08
C ILE A 62 11.18 -0.36 6.11
N THR A 63 11.54 0.04 7.32
CA THR A 63 11.72 -0.87 8.46
C THR A 63 10.47 -0.89 9.31
N PHE A 64 9.87 -2.06 9.43
CA PHE A 64 8.69 -2.28 10.25
C PHE A 64 9.08 -2.42 11.71
N THR A 65 8.56 -1.51 12.54
CA THR A 65 8.79 -1.49 14.00
C THR A 65 8.23 -2.75 14.65
N GLN A 66 7.11 -3.25 14.11
CA GLN A 66 6.50 -4.54 14.43
C GLN A 66 6.29 -5.34 13.15
N PRO A 67 6.53 -6.68 13.15
CA PRO A 67 6.31 -7.50 11.97
C PRO A 67 4.86 -7.40 11.48
N ILE A 68 4.67 -7.61 10.18
CA ILE A 68 3.33 -7.80 9.62
C ILE A 68 2.73 -9.08 10.22
N ILE A 69 1.45 -9.02 10.60
CA ILE A 69 0.76 -10.13 11.26
C ILE A 69 0.81 -11.37 10.34
N GLY A 70 1.31 -12.49 10.87
CA GLY A 70 1.51 -13.73 10.12
C GLY A 70 2.87 -13.85 9.42
N PHE A 71 3.73 -12.83 9.49
CA PHE A 71 5.06 -12.78 8.87
C PHE A 71 6.11 -12.28 9.88
N ASN A 72 6.25 -13.02 10.99
CA ASN A 72 7.03 -12.59 12.16
C ASN A 72 8.54 -12.41 11.89
N ASP A 73 9.05 -13.02 10.83
CA ASP A 73 10.43 -12.99 10.38
C ASP A 73 10.76 -11.81 9.45
N LEU A 74 9.75 -11.11 8.94
CA LEU A 74 9.93 -10.05 7.94
C LEU A 74 9.71 -8.66 8.54
N ARG A 75 10.69 -7.78 8.31
CA ARG A 75 10.67 -6.40 8.81
C ARG A 75 11.03 -5.36 7.77
N ARG A 76 11.65 -5.73 6.66
CA ARG A 76 12.10 -4.77 5.65
C ARG A 76 11.31 -4.91 4.39
N PHE A 77 10.76 -3.81 3.91
CA PHE A 77 9.92 -3.80 2.72
C PHE A 77 10.23 -2.60 1.83
N VAL A 78 9.94 -2.75 0.55
CA VAL A 78 10.00 -1.67 -0.44
C VAL A 78 8.69 -1.61 -1.22
N PHE A 79 8.30 -0.39 -1.61
CA PHE A 79 7.18 -0.22 -2.52
C PHE A 79 7.63 -0.39 -3.96
N LEU A 80 6.94 -1.27 -4.69
CA LEU A 80 7.04 -1.35 -6.14
C LEU A 80 5.73 -0.85 -6.76
N PRO A 81 5.78 -0.20 -7.94
CA PRO A 81 4.58 0.28 -8.61
C PRO A 81 3.65 -0.89 -8.93
N GLY A 82 2.35 -0.68 -8.73
CA GLY A 82 1.35 -1.58 -9.29
C GLY A 82 1.27 -1.43 -10.81
N PRO A 83 0.39 -2.20 -11.46
CA PRO A 83 0.19 -2.07 -12.89
C PRO A 83 -0.25 -0.65 -13.30
N ALA A 84 0.14 -0.22 -14.50
CA ALA A 84 -0.12 1.13 -14.99
C ALA A 84 -1.61 1.52 -14.89
N GLY A 85 -1.89 2.67 -14.28
CA GLY A 85 -3.25 3.17 -14.08
C GLY A 85 -4.07 2.48 -12.98
N SER A 86 -3.47 1.54 -12.24
CA SER A 86 -4.08 0.91 -11.07
C SER A 86 -3.95 1.80 -9.82
N MET A 87 -4.82 1.56 -8.83
CA MET A 87 -4.79 2.21 -7.52
C MET A 87 -3.95 1.44 -6.49
N VAL A 88 -3.34 0.33 -6.90
CA VAL A 88 -2.58 -0.52 -5.98
C VAL A 88 -1.09 -0.30 -6.13
N LYS A 89 -0.36 -0.72 -5.10
CA LYS A 89 1.08 -0.90 -5.11
C LYS A 89 1.41 -2.29 -4.61
N TRP A 90 2.65 -2.71 -4.85
CA TRP A 90 3.22 -3.88 -4.20
C TRP A 90 4.06 -3.43 -3.02
N LEU A 91 3.91 -4.10 -1.89
CA LEU A 91 4.81 -4.04 -0.75
C LEU A 91 5.65 -5.32 -0.75
N GLN A 92 6.83 -5.25 -1.38
CA GLN A 92 7.74 -6.38 -1.56
C GLN A 92 8.67 -6.49 -0.36
N SER A 93 8.83 -7.68 0.20
CA SER A 93 9.85 -7.91 1.22
C SER A 93 11.24 -7.74 0.62
N ALA A 94 12.10 -6.98 1.31
CA ALA A 94 13.52 -6.82 1.00
C ALA A 94 14.39 -7.92 1.63
N GLU A 95 13.76 -8.95 2.20
CA GLU A 95 14.40 -10.09 2.88
C GLU A 95 14.01 -11.41 2.21
N ARG A 96 12.78 -11.51 1.67
CA ARG A 96 12.27 -12.72 1.03
C ARG A 96 11.57 -12.43 -0.29
N GLY A 97 12.21 -12.78 -1.40
CA GLY A 97 11.74 -12.45 -2.75
C GLY A 97 10.45 -13.14 -3.20
N ASP A 98 9.98 -14.16 -2.49
CA ASP A 98 8.68 -14.80 -2.74
C ASP A 98 7.49 -14.05 -2.12
N THR A 99 7.78 -13.09 -1.23
CA THR A 99 6.77 -12.45 -0.38
C THR A 99 6.55 -11.00 -0.79
N ALA A 100 5.37 -10.73 -1.32
CA ALA A 100 4.89 -9.40 -1.64
C ALA A 100 3.40 -9.30 -1.34
N PHE A 101 2.97 -8.12 -0.88
CA PHE A 101 1.57 -7.82 -0.62
C PHE A 101 1.03 -6.81 -1.62
N ILE A 102 -0.24 -6.96 -1.98
CA ILE A 102 -0.96 -5.91 -2.70
C ILE A 102 -1.53 -4.96 -1.67
N VAL A 103 -1.30 -3.67 -1.87
CA VAL A 103 -1.85 -2.62 -1.01
C VAL A 103 -2.51 -1.52 -1.82
N LEU A 104 -3.43 -0.80 -1.22
CA LEU A 104 -4.00 0.45 -1.76
C LEU A 104 -4.24 1.44 -0.64
N ASP A 105 -4.42 2.71 -0.99
CA ASP A 105 -4.89 3.71 -0.03
C ASP A 105 -6.37 3.49 0.30
N PRO A 106 -6.76 3.21 1.55
CA PRO A 106 -8.15 2.93 1.92
C PRO A 106 -9.11 4.08 1.59
N ARG A 107 -8.63 5.33 1.57
CA ARG A 107 -9.45 6.51 1.26
C ARG A 107 -9.97 6.50 -0.18
N MET A 108 -9.33 5.72 -1.06
CA MET A 108 -9.76 5.54 -2.45
C MET A 108 -10.98 4.62 -2.60
N ILE A 109 -11.25 3.76 -1.60
CA ILE A 109 -12.35 2.79 -1.64
C ILE A 109 -13.38 3.02 -0.53
N TYR A 110 -13.01 3.72 0.53
CA TYR A 110 -13.86 4.05 1.66
C TYR A 110 -13.76 5.57 1.93
N PRO A 111 -14.62 6.39 1.30
CA PRO A 111 -14.65 7.83 1.57
C PRO A 111 -14.90 8.09 3.06
N GLY A 112 -14.16 9.02 3.66
CA GLY A 112 -14.23 9.28 5.11
C GLY A 112 -13.46 8.26 5.96
N TYR A 113 -12.54 7.49 5.37
CA TYR A 113 -11.58 6.70 6.15
C TYR A 113 -10.68 7.63 6.97
N GLU A 114 -10.71 7.47 8.29
CA GLU A 114 -9.99 8.27 9.27
C GLU A 114 -9.06 7.40 10.10
N LEU A 115 -7.93 7.99 10.48
CA LEU A 115 -6.95 7.35 11.34
C LEU A 115 -6.94 8.04 12.70
N ASP A 116 -7.17 7.26 13.74
CA ASP A 116 -7.00 7.69 15.12
C ASP A 116 -5.93 6.80 15.76
N LEU A 117 -4.83 7.41 16.20
CA LEU A 117 -3.67 6.73 16.76
C LEU A 117 -3.42 7.22 18.17
N ARG A 118 -3.08 6.28 19.05
CA ARG A 118 -2.64 6.62 20.40
C ARG A 118 -1.24 7.24 20.36
N PRO A 119 -0.89 8.10 21.33
CA PRO A 119 0.42 8.77 21.37
C PRO A 119 1.62 7.81 21.26
N GLU A 120 1.52 6.62 21.84
CA GLU A 120 2.56 5.60 21.74
C GLU A 120 2.78 5.09 20.31
N GLU A 121 1.73 5.02 19.50
CA GLU A 121 1.81 4.57 18.10
C GLU A 121 2.39 5.66 17.20
N MET A 122 2.06 6.92 17.50
CA MET A 122 2.67 8.07 16.85
C MET A 122 4.17 8.18 17.16
N ALA A 123 4.54 7.97 18.43
CA ALA A 123 5.93 7.96 18.87
C ALA A 123 6.72 6.80 18.22
N GLU A 124 6.12 5.61 18.14
CA GLU A 124 6.72 4.44 17.48
C GLU A 124 7.02 4.70 15.99
N LEU A 125 6.14 5.42 15.30
CA LEU A 125 6.33 5.81 13.90
C LEU A 125 7.07 7.14 13.73
N ALA A 126 7.54 7.76 14.83
CA ALA A 126 8.24 9.04 14.84
C ALA A 126 7.52 10.15 14.06
N ILE A 127 6.22 10.32 14.31
CA ILE A 127 5.37 11.38 13.72
C ILE A 127 4.79 12.30 14.79
N GLY A 128 4.53 13.55 14.42
CA GLY A 128 3.77 14.50 15.24
C GLY A 128 2.29 14.58 14.87
N ASN A 129 1.91 14.16 13.65
CA ASN A 129 0.56 14.18 13.14
C ASN A 129 0.30 12.99 12.18
N VAL A 130 -0.92 12.45 12.19
CA VAL A 130 -1.33 11.35 11.28
C VAL A 130 -1.27 11.72 9.80
N SER A 131 -1.31 13.01 9.45
CA SER A 131 -1.19 13.49 8.07
C SER A 131 0.22 13.30 7.49
N GLU A 132 1.22 13.02 8.33
CA GLU A 132 2.58 12.67 7.91
C GLU A 132 2.70 11.21 7.43
N LEU A 133 1.65 10.40 7.60
CA LEU A 133 1.64 9.00 7.23
C LEU A 133 1.08 8.77 5.83
N ASP A 134 1.76 7.88 5.10
CA ASP A 134 1.12 7.11 4.07
C ASP A 134 0.32 5.96 4.72
N VAL A 135 -0.92 5.77 4.28
CA VAL A 135 -1.84 4.77 4.82
C VAL A 135 -2.22 3.77 3.73
N TYR A 136 -2.14 2.49 4.04
CA TYR A 136 -2.35 1.40 3.10
C TYR A 136 -3.18 0.28 3.71
N SER A 137 -4.17 -0.21 2.98
CA SER A 137 -4.88 -1.44 3.30
C SER A 137 -4.35 -2.61 2.47
N LEU A 138 -4.12 -3.73 3.14
CA LEU A 138 -3.80 -5.00 2.48
C LEU A 138 -4.99 -5.48 1.66
N VAL A 139 -4.73 -5.88 0.42
CA VAL A 139 -5.72 -6.41 -0.53
C VAL A 139 -5.48 -7.89 -0.74
N VAL A 140 -6.54 -8.68 -0.61
CA VAL A 140 -6.55 -10.10 -0.92
C VAL A 140 -7.26 -10.32 -2.26
N VAL A 141 -6.57 -10.98 -3.18
CA VAL A 141 -7.07 -11.34 -4.51
C VAL A 141 -7.18 -12.87 -4.58
N PRO A 142 -8.35 -13.44 -4.27
CA PRO A 142 -8.59 -14.87 -4.40
C PRO A 142 -8.85 -15.27 -5.87
N GLU A 143 -8.92 -16.57 -6.16
CA GLU A 143 -9.24 -17.09 -7.51
C GLU A 143 -10.58 -16.57 -8.04
N ASP A 144 -11.61 -16.56 -7.19
CA ASP A 144 -12.87 -15.86 -7.49
C ASP A 144 -12.67 -14.36 -7.34
N HIS A 145 -12.37 -13.69 -8.45
CA HIS A 145 -12.13 -12.27 -8.49
C HIS A 145 -13.30 -11.42 -7.98
N SER A 146 -14.52 -11.94 -7.87
CA SER A 146 -15.65 -11.23 -7.24
C SER A 146 -15.44 -11.01 -5.73
N GLN A 147 -14.55 -11.79 -5.11
CA GLN A 147 -14.25 -11.76 -3.67
C GLN A 147 -12.96 -10.97 -3.34
N VAL A 148 -12.48 -10.14 -4.28
CA VAL A 148 -11.38 -9.19 -4.01
C VAL A 148 -11.80 -8.27 -2.86
N ARG A 149 -10.97 -8.22 -1.83
CA ARG A 149 -11.28 -7.51 -0.59
C ARG A 149 -10.06 -6.82 0.02
N ALA A 150 -10.29 -5.74 0.75
CA ALA A 150 -9.28 -5.03 1.51
C ALA A 150 -9.55 -5.14 3.02
N ASN A 151 -8.50 -5.08 3.83
CA ASN A 151 -8.60 -4.97 5.28
C ASN A 151 -8.55 -3.50 5.71
N LEU A 152 -9.69 -2.94 6.09
CA LEU A 152 -9.81 -1.57 6.60
C LEU A 152 -9.56 -1.48 8.11
N LYS A 153 -9.64 -2.60 8.82
CA LYS A 153 -9.45 -2.67 10.28
C LYS A 153 -7.98 -2.66 10.69
N ALA A 154 -7.10 -3.22 9.85
CA ALA A 154 -5.68 -3.35 10.15
C ALA A 154 -4.76 -2.76 9.06
N PRO A 155 -4.72 -1.42 8.93
CA PRO A 155 -3.89 -0.77 7.92
C PRO A 155 -2.39 -0.92 8.21
N ILE A 156 -1.62 -0.81 7.14
CA ILE A 156 -0.19 -0.52 7.15
C ILE A 156 -0.02 0.99 7.13
N LEU A 157 0.75 1.48 8.07
CA LEU A 157 1.11 2.88 8.25
C LEU A 157 2.59 3.01 7.94
N VAL A 158 2.95 4.03 7.15
CA VAL A 158 4.34 4.31 6.79
C VAL A 158 4.63 5.77 7.02
N ASN A 159 5.65 6.05 7.84
CA ASN A 159 6.30 7.35 7.86
C ASN A 159 7.33 7.37 6.71
N PRO A 160 7.09 8.13 5.62
CA PRO A 160 7.98 8.15 4.47
C PRO A 160 9.31 8.86 4.74
N VAL A 161 9.35 9.76 5.73
CA VAL A 161 10.56 10.53 6.09
C VAL A 161 11.51 9.67 6.92
N GLN A 162 10.99 9.01 7.96
CA GLN A 162 11.78 8.14 8.85
C GLN A 162 11.92 6.71 8.32
N ARG A 163 11.13 6.36 7.29
CA ARG A 163 11.06 5.02 6.68
C ARG A 163 10.72 3.94 7.72
N LEU A 164 9.79 4.29 8.60
CA LEU A 164 9.25 3.39 9.61
C LEU A 164 7.87 2.91 9.17
N GLY A 165 7.64 1.61 9.31
CA GLY A 165 6.37 0.97 8.99
C GLY A 165 5.75 0.28 10.20
N LYS A 166 4.43 0.16 10.21
CA LYS A 166 3.71 -0.64 11.21
C LYS A 166 2.39 -1.12 10.61
N GLN A 167 2.02 -2.37 10.91
CA GLN A 167 0.62 -2.78 10.79
C GLN A 167 -0.05 -2.59 12.16
N THR A 168 -1.09 -1.75 12.23
CA THR A 168 -1.85 -1.54 13.47
C THR A 168 -3.27 -2.05 13.32
N ILE A 169 -3.91 -2.48 14.41
CA ILE A 169 -5.33 -2.81 14.45
C ILE A 169 -6.04 -1.60 15.04
N LEU A 170 -6.86 -0.92 14.24
CA LEU A 170 -7.61 0.25 14.70
C LEU A 170 -8.64 -0.17 15.75
N GLU A 171 -8.89 0.65 16.76
CA GLU A 171 -9.89 0.35 17.80
C GLU A 171 -11.33 0.47 17.27
N ARG A 172 -11.55 1.40 16.32
CA ARG A 172 -12.82 1.69 15.62
C ARG A 172 -13.55 0.44 15.13
N ARG A 173 -14.78 0.20 15.61
CA ARG A 173 -15.54 -1.05 15.34
C ARG A 173 -16.19 -1.10 13.95
N ASP A 174 -16.34 0.05 13.31
CA ASP A 174 -17.03 0.23 12.03
C ASP A 174 -16.20 -0.20 10.81
N TYR A 175 -14.86 -0.27 10.92
CA TYR A 175 -14.04 -0.73 9.81
C TYR A 175 -14.02 -2.26 9.65
N PRO A 176 -14.44 -2.78 8.48
CA PRO A 176 -14.47 -4.22 8.25
C PRO A 176 -13.06 -4.77 7.98
N ILE A 177 -12.82 -5.98 8.47
CA ILE A 177 -11.64 -6.79 8.11
C ILE A 177 -11.73 -7.23 6.63
N GLN A 178 -12.95 -7.40 6.11
CA GLN A 178 -13.23 -7.82 4.74
C GLN A 178 -14.14 -6.81 4.05
N TYR A 179 -13.54 -5.78 3.47
CA TYR A 179 -14.24 -4.83 2.61
C TYR A 179 -14.21 -5.33 1.16
N PHE A 180 -15.34 -5.70 0.57
CA PHE A 180 -15.38 -6.22 -0.80
C PHE A 180 -15.43 -5.09 -1.84
N LEU A 181 -14.44 -5.04 -2.74
CA LEU A 181 -14.27 -3.92 -3.67
C LEU A 181 -15.26 -3.92 -4.84
N LEU A 182 -15.87 -5.07 -5.14
CA LEU A 182 -16.76 -5.26 -6.29
C LEU A 182 -18.24 -5.38 -5.91
N ARG A 183 -18.57 -5.31 -4.61
CA ARG A 183 -19.95 -5.32 -4.16
C ARG A 183 -20.49 -3.88 -4.08
N PRO A 184 -21.76 -3.65 -4.47
CA PRO A 184 -22.42 -2.38 -4.18
C PRO A 184 -22.39 -2.12 -2.69
N GLN A 185 -21.90 -0.96 -2.29
CA GLN A 185 -21.99 -0.51 -0.90
C GLN A 185 -23.42 -0.02 -0.69
N ALA A 186 -24.09 -0.48 0.37
CA ALA A 186 -25.37 0.11 0.76
C ALA A 186 -25.09 1.58 1.12
N SER A 187 -25.67 2.52 0.37
CA SER A 187 -25.66 3.92 0.74
C SER A 187 -26.38 4.05 2.08
N GLU A 188 -25.71 4.56 3.11
CA GLU A 188 -26.41 5.02 4.30
C GLU A 188 -27.35 6.16 3.85
N GLU A 189 -28.66 5.88 3.86
CA GLU A 189 -29.68 6.90 3.67
C GLU A 189 -29.58 7.86 4.85
N THR A 190 -29.15 9.10 4.57
CA THR A 190 -29.24 10.20 5.51
C THR A 190 -30.71 10.38 5.89
N GLY A 191 -31.07 10.03 7.12
CA GLY A 191 -32.40 10.26 7.66
C GLY A 191 -32.71 11.75 7.70
N GLU A 192 -33.42 12.23 6.68
CA GLU A 192 -34.05 13.55 6.68
C GLU A 192 -35.23 13.50 7.65
N VAL A 193 -35.03 13.98 8.88
CA VAL A 193 -36.12 14.11 9.87
C VAL A 193 -36.98 15.32 9.50
N ALA A 194 -37.98 15.08 8.66
CA ALA A 194 -39.10 16.00 8.49
C ALA A 194 -40.10 15.81 9.65
N HIS A 195 -40.14 16.75 10.59
CA HIS A 195 -41.33 17.04 11.39
C HIS A 195 -41.41 18.57 11.55
N ALA A 196 -42.10 19.25 10.64
CA ALA A 196 -43.54 19.51 10.67
C ALA A 196 -43.91 20.61 11.70
N ARG A 197 -44.22 21.78 11.14
CA ARG A 197 -44.92 22.88 11.82
C ARG A 197 -46.25 22.39 12.38
N ALA A 198 -46.60 22.84 13.59
CA ALA A 198 -47.99 22.96 14.02
C ALA A 198 -48.14 24.34 14.69
N ASP A 199 -48.68 25.28 13.91
CA ASP A 199 -49.43 26.43 14.44
C ASP A 199 -50.80 25.90 14.90
N ALA A 200 -51.16 26.17 16.16
CA ALA A 200 -52.54 26.32 16.64
C ALA A 200 -52.52 26.98 18.02
#